data_AF-N8VLW6-F1
#
_entry.id   AF-N8VLW6-F1
#
_cell.length_a   1.000
_cell.length_b   1.000
_cell.length_c   1.000
_cell.angle_alpha   90.00
_cell.angle_beta   90.00
_cell.angle_gamma   90.00
#
_symmetry.space_group_name_H-M   'P 1'
#
loop_
_entity.id
_entity.type
_entity.pdbx_description
1 polymer ?
#
loop_
_entity_poly.entity_id
_entity_poly.type
_entity_poly.pdbx_seq_one_letter_code
_entity_poly.pdbx_strand_id
1 'polypeptide(L)'
;MPLKSTVDLKILYQDKKIVAFRIREFSELDYVKRPYKKFISNFFIYNKLSNLVIEAPVVNSSSANLESDYGSILAGDNFSYIKEEKKYLYNANIRESNRKINDYKLILDSDLKCLTFTLGCENINYRNFLKK
;
A
#
# COMPACT_ATOMS: atom_id res chain seq x y z
N MET A 1 11.62 -18.03 18.27
CA MET A 1 11.05 -18.63 17.05
C MET A 1 11.74 -18.01 15.85
N PRO A 2 12.37 -18.80 14.97
CA PRO A 2 13.23 -18.32 13.87
C PRO A 2 12.44 -17.74 12.69
N LEU A 3 11.11 -17.79 12.74
CA LEU A 3 10.20 -17.13 11.80
C LEU A 3 9.24 -16.27 12.61
N LYS A 4 9.14 -14.99 12.26
CA LYS A 4 8.18 -14.04 12.84
C LYS A 4 7.47 -13.30 11.71
N SER A 5 6.18 -13.07 11.89
CA SER A 5 5.41 -12.21 11.00
C SER A 5 4.39 -11.41 11.81
N THR A 6 4.19 -10.16 11.39
CA THR A 6 3.17 -9.27 11.94
C THR A 6 2.44 -8.59 10.80
N VAL A 7 1.12 -8.56 10.89
CA VAL A 7 0.26 -7.86 9.93
C VAL A 7 -0.44 -6.70 10.64
N ASP A 8 -0.36 -5.51 10.05
CA ASP A 8 -1.05 -4.30 10.49
C ASP A 8 -2.08 -3.88 9.43
N LEU A 9 -3.34 -3.76 9.84
CA LEU A 9 -4.43 -3.29 8.99
C LEU A 9 -4.95 -1.96 9.52
N LYS A 10 -5.16 -1.00 8.62
CA LYS A 10 -5.68 0.31 8.97
C LYS A 10 -6.67 0.82 7.94
N ILE A 11 -7.86 1.23 8.38
CA ILE A 11 -8.80 1.99 7.55
C ILE A 11 -8.26 3.42 7.44
N LEU A 12 -8.14 3.91 6.20
CA LEU A 12 -7.68 5.26 5.90
C LEU A 12 -8.83 6.20 5.57
N TYR A 13 -9.91 5.65 4.99
CA TYR A 13 -11.08 6.42 4.60
C TYR A 13 -12.28 5.51 4.42
N GLN A 14 -13.47 6.03 4.71
CA GLN A 14 -14.72 5.34 4.46
C GLN A 14 -15.83 6.35 4.21
N ASP A 15 -16.62 6.13 3.16
CA ASP A 15 -17.84 6.88 2.89
C ASP A 15 -19.00 5.91 2.63
N LYS A 16 -20.06 6.32 1.93
CA LYS A 16 -21.17 5.43 1.56
C LYS A 16 -20.81 4.43 0.43
N LYS A 17 -19.94 4.81 -0.49
CA LYS A 17 -19.58 4.06 -1.71
C LYS A 17 -18.38 3.13 -1.49
N ILE A 18 -17.36 3.59 -0.78
CA ILE A 18 -16.08 2.89 -0.67
C ILE A 18 -15.57 2.74 0.76
N VAL A 19 -14.66 1.78 0.93
CA VAL A 19 -13.75 1.68 2.08
C VAL A 19 -12.35 1.60 1.53
N ALA A 20 -11.47 2.50 1.97
CA ALA A 20 -10.06 2.49 1.61
C ALA A 20 -9.23 2.12 2.84
N PHE A 21 -8.34 1.15 2.70
CA PHE A 21 -7.55 0.62 3.80
C PHE A 21 -6.17 0.17 3.33
N ARG A 22 -5.28 0.01 4.29
CA ARG A 22 -3.92 -0.45 4.07
C ARG A 22 -3.68 -1.75 4.82
N ILE A 23 -2.88 -2.63 4.23
CA ILE A 23 -2.26 -3.76 4.91
C ILE A 23 -0.74 -3.58 4.87
N ARG A 24 -0.07 -3.74 6.01
CA ARG A 24 1.39 -3.83 6.15
C ARG A 24 1.75 -5.20 6.68
N GLU A 25 2.72 -5.84 6.06
CA GLU A 25 3.24 -7.14 6.48
C GLU A 25 4.73 -7.00 6.76
N PHE A 26 5.12 -7.38 7.97
CA PHE A 26 6.50 -7.48 8.40
C PHE A 26 6.82 -8.96 8.55
N SER A 27 7.90 -9.43 7.94
CA SER A 27 8.38 -10.80 8.07
C SER A 27 9.87 -10.81 8.39
N GLU A 28 10.26 -11.70 9.29
CA GLU A 28 11.64 -11.87 9.76
C GLU A 28 11.98 -13.37 9.84
N LEU A 29 13.07 -13.75 9.17
CA LEU A 29 13.61 -15.12 9.13
C LEU A 29 15.01 -15.12 9.75
N ASP A 30 15.14 -15.66 10.97
CA ASP A 30 16.35 -15.65 11.79
C ASP A 30 16.81 -17.06 12.18
N TYR A 31 17.39 -17.80 11.22
CA TYR A 31 17.93 -19.14 11.44
C TYR A 31 19.44 -19.16 11.75
N VAL A 32 20.17 -18.12 11.35
CA VAL A 32 21.65 -18.07 11.40
C VAL A 32 22.19 -16.82 12.11
N LYS A 33 21.38 -16.20 13.00
CA LYS A 33 21.68 -14.95 13.72
C LYS A 33 21.95 -13.75 12.79
N ARG A 34 21.39 -13.80 11.58
CA ARG A 34 21.42 -12.75 10.56
C ARG A 34 20.06 -12.71 9.87
N PRO A 35 19.11 -11.92 10.39
CA PRO A 35 17.72 -12.03 9.97
C PRO A 35 17.49 -11.49 8.56
N TYR A 36 16.93 -12.32 7.68
CA TYR A 36 16.31 -11.82 6.46
C TYR A 36 14.99 -11.13 6.82
N LYS A 37 14.83 -9.88 6.40
CA LYS A 37 13.62 -9.09 6.68
C LYS A 37 12.89 -8.76 5.39
N LYS A 38 11.56 -8.86 5.40
CA LYS A 38 10.70 -8.46 4.28
C LYS A 38 9.58 -7.55 4.77
N PHE A 39 9.36 -6.46 4.05
CA PHE A 39 8.27 -5.54 4.29
C PHE A 39 7.43 -5.40 3.02
N ILE A 40 6.13 -5.63 3.15
CA ILE A 40 5.15 -5.40 2.10
C ILE A 40 4.11 -4.41 2.64
N SER A 41 3.73 -3.44 1.81
CA SER A 41 2.60 -2.56 2.09
C SER A 41 1.76 -2.40 0.84
N ASN A 42 0.49 -2.77 0.95
CA ASN A 42 -0.49 -2.60 -0.12
C ASN A 42 -1.62 -1.69 0.36
N PHE A 43 -2.06 -0.84 -0.55
CA PHE A 43 -3.23 0.01 -0.40
C PHE A 43 -4.40 -0.61 -1.16
N PHE A 44 -5.59 -0.58 -0.56
CA PHE A 44 -6.79 -1.18 -1.12
C PHE A 44 -7.95 -0.19 -1.13
N ILE A 45 -8.77 -0.28 -2.16
CA ILE A 45 -10.10 0.34 -2.20
C ILE A 45 -11.11 -0.75 -2.50
N TYR A 46 -12.10 -0.87 -1.63
CA TYR A 46 -13.27 -1.71 -1.83
C TYR A 46 -14.48 -0.85 -2.14
N ASN A 47 -15.06 -1.02 -3.33
CA ASN A 47 -16.33 -0.42 -3.70
C ASN A 47 -17.48 -1.32 -3.24
N LYS A 48 -18.26 -0.82 -2.29
CA LYS A 48 -19.36 -1.55 -1.64
C LYS A 48 -20.58 -1.75 -2.54
N LEU A 49 -20.70 -0.96 -3.61
CA LEU A 49 -21.83 -1.02 -4.54
C LEU A 49 -21.56 -1.99 -5.69
N SER A 50 -20.33 -2.03 -6.18
CA SER A 50 -19.94 -2.86 -7.33
C SER A 50 -19.15 -4.11 -6.97
N ASN A 51 -18.79 -4.33 -5.70
CA ASN A 51 -17.85 -5.36 -5.27
C ASN A 51 -16.51 -5.33 -6.03
N LEU A 52 -16.12 -4.15 -6.55
CA LEU A 52 -14.82 -3.92 -7.14
C LEU A 52 -13.78 -3.76 -6.01
N VAL A 53 -12.70 -4.53 -6.09
CA VAL A 53 -11.50 -4.31 -5.28
C VAL A 53 -10.39 -3.77 -6.18
N ILE A 54 -9.76 -2.70 -5.70
CA ILE A 54 -8.57 -2.13 -6.28
C ILE A 54 -7.44 -2.38 -5.30
N GLU A 55 -6.33 -2.91 -5.79
CA GLU A 55 -5.11 -3.15 -5.04
C GLU A 55 -3.99 -2.34 -5.69
N ALA A 56 -3.34 -1.49 -4.90
CA ALA A 56 -2.15 -0.73 -5.30
C ALA A 56 -0.98 -1.16 -4.40
N PRO A 57 0.01 -1.91 -4.93
CA PRO A 57 1.26 -2.17 -4.23
C PRO A 57 2.00 -0.86 -3.99
N VAL A 58 2.35 -0.58 -2.74
CA VAL A 58 3.04 0.67 -2.35
C VAL A 58 4.50 0.40 -2.05
N VAL A 59 4.79 -0.65 -1.27
CA VAL A 59 6.16 -1.06 -0.96
C VAL A 59 6.27 -2.58 -1.03
N ASN A 60 7.30 -3.07 -1.69
CA ASN A 60 7.75 -4.45 -1.61
C ASN A 60 9.27 -4.42 -1.50
N SER A 61 9.77 -4.53 -0.27
CA SER A 61 11.19 -4.41 0.03
C SER A 61 11.67 -5.59 0.86
N SER A 62 12.97 -5.86 0.75
CA SER A 62 13.66 -6.78 1.63
C SER A 62 14.95 -6.15 2.14
N SER A 63 15.49 -6.70 3.23
CA SER A 63 16.82 -6.34 3.73
C SER A 63 17.85 -6.45 2.60
N ALA A 64 18.63 -5.40 2.38
CA ALA A 64 19.69 -5.41 1.36
C ALA A 64 20.75 -6.47 1.66
N ASN A 65 21.09 -6.64 2.95
CA ASN A 65 22.06 -7.61 3.44
C ASN A 65 21.46 -8.35 4.66
N LEU A 66 22.00 -9.52 5.01
CA LEU A 66 21.48 -10.36 6.12
C LEU A 66 21.54 -9.70 7.51
N GLU A 67 22.26 -8.59 7.68
CA GLU A 67 22.35 -7.82 8.93
C GLU A 67 21.65 -6.45 8.84
N SER A 68 21.04 -6.10 7.70
CA SER A 68 20.43 -4.79 7.51
C SER A 68 18.96 -4.75 7.93
N ASP A 69 18.49 -3.58 8.31
CA ASP A 69 17.05 -3.32 8.42
C ASP A 69 16.35 -3.46 7.05
N TYR A 70 15.01 -3.39 7.06
CA TYR A 70 14.18 -3.37 5.85
C TYR A 70 14.73 -2.36 4.83
N GLY A 71 14.79 -2.74 3.56
CA GLY A 71 15.29 -1.87 2.49
C GLY A 71 14.52 -0.55 2.40
N SER A 72 13.19 -0.63 2.48
CA SER A 72 12.28 0.51 2.49
C SER A 72 11.02 0.19 3.30
N ILE A 73 10.45 1.16 3.99
CA ILE A 73 9.19 0.98 4.75
C ILE A 73 8.22 2.13 4.52
N LEU A 74 6.93 1.86 4.71
CA LEU A 74 5.92 2.91 4.69
C LEU A 74 5.93 3.67 6.02
N ALA A 75 6.43 4.92 6.00
CA ALA A 75 6.53 5.78 7.17
C ALA A 75 5.18 6.41 7.54
N GLY A 76 4.35 6.72 6.56
CA GLY A 76 3.04 7.32 6.75
C GLY A 76 2.26 7.37 5.46
N ASP A 77 0.94 7.44 5.56
CA ASP A 77 0.04 7.55 4.42
C ASP A 77 -1.31 8.14 4.82
N ASN A 78 -1.99 8.68 3.82
CA ASN A 78 -3.34 9.20 3.94
C ASN A 78 -4.15 8.92 2.67
N PHE A 79 -5.47 8.88 2.83
CA PHE A 79 -6.40 8.84 1.72
C PHE A 79 -7.49 9.88 1.91
N SER A 80 -7.82 10.62 0.86
CA SER A 80 -8.83 11.67 0.91
C SER A 80 -9.63 11.75 -0.38
N TYR A 81 -10.81 12.37 -0.29
CA TYR A 81 -11.62 12.75 -1.44
C TYR A 81 -11.60 14.27 -1.59
N ILE A 82 -11.11 14.75 -2.73
CA ILE A 82 -11.06 16.17 -3.08
C ILE A 82 -12.34 16.49 -3.84
N LYS A 83 -13.29 17.13 -3.15
CA LYS A 83 -14.67 17.32 -3.62
C LYS A 83 -14.75 18.22 -4.84
N GLU A 84 -13.95 19.28 -4.86
CA GLU A 84 -13.89 20.27 -5.94
C GLU A 84 -13.43 19.64 -7.25
N GLU A 85 -12.48 18.71 -7.17
CA GLU A 85 -11.93 17.99 -8.33
C GLU A 85 -12.65 16.69 -8.65
N LYS A 86 -13.53 16.21 -7.75
CA LYS A 86 -14.16 14.89 -7.79
C LYS A 86 -13.14 13.75 -7.91
N LYS A 87 -12.01 13.86 -7.21
CA LYS A 87 -10.92 12.88 -7.25
C LYS A 87 -10.66 12.28 -5.89
N TYR A 88 -10.19 11.04 -5.89
CA TYR A 88 -9.58 10.43 -4.72
C TYR A 88 -8.07 10.56 -4.79
N LEU A 89 -7.45 10.83 -3.66
CA LEU A 89 -6.02 11.01 -3.53
C LEU A 89 -5.47 10.11 -2.41
N TYR A 90 -4.52 9.26 -2.76
CA TYR A 90 -3.68 8.54 -1.81
C TYR A 90 -2.27 9.12 -1.85
N ASN A 91 -1.75 9.53 -0.69
CA ASN A 91 -0.35 9.93 -0.54
C ASN A 91 0.33 9.00 0.47
N ALA A 92 1.57 8.62 0.16
CA ALA A 92 2.37 7.76 1.01
C ALA A 92 3.84 8.24 1.04
N ASN A 93 4.46 8.14 2.21
CA ASN A 93 5.85 8.49 2.44
C ASN A 93 6.63 7.19 2.65
N ILE A 94 7.50 6.86 1.70
CA ILE A 94 8.35 5.66 1.74
C ILE A 94 9.71 6.06 2.29
N ARG A 95 10.08 5.51 3.44
CA ARG A 95 11.40 5.73 4.06
C ARG A 95 12.35 4.61 3.64
N GLU A 96 13.41 4.99 2.96
CA GLU A 96 14.50 4.10 2.56
C GLU A 96 15.44 3.79 3.74
N SER A 97 16.28 2.77 3.57
CA SER A 97 17.31 2.37 4.53
C SER A 97 18.30 3.49 4.87
N ASN A 98 18.61 4.36 3.91
CA ASN A 98 19.44 5.56 4.12
C ASN A 98 18.68 6.74 4.76
N ARG A 99 17.45 6.51 5.24
CA ARG A 99 16.52 7.49 5.84
C ARG A 99 15.94 8.54 4.89
N LYS A 100 16.25 8.48 3.58
CA LYS A 100 15.60 9.32 2.58
C LYS A 100 14.10 8.99 2.52
N ILE A 101 13.27 10.01 2.36
CA ILE A 101 11.83 9.86 2.16
C ILE A 101 11.53 10.11 0.68
N ASN A 102 10.82 9.17 0.07
CA ASN A 102 10.28 9.27 -1.29
C ASN A 102 8.75 9.32 -1.21
N ASP A 103 8.13 10.17 -2.03
CA ASP A 103 6.69 10.32 -2.07
C ASP A 103 6.07 9.39 -3.13
N TYR A 104 5.00 8.72 -2.75
CA TYR A 104 4.14 7.93 -3.63
C TYR A 104 2.76 8.59 -3.70
N LYS A 105 2.21 8.74 -4.91
CA LYS A 105 0.98 9.52 -5.12
C LYS A 105 0.06 8.87 -6.15
N LEU A 106 -1.02 8.29 -5.66
CA LEU A 106 -2.07 7.70 -6.49
C LEU A 106 -3.28 8.62 -6.54
N ILE A 107 -3.68 9.02 -7.75
CA ILE A 107 -4.89 9.80 -8.00
C ILE A 107 -5.88 9.00 -8.84
N LEU A 108 -7.12 8.90 -8.35
CA LEU A 108 -8.22 8.24 -9.04
C LEU A 108 -9.34 9.24 -9.30
N ASP A 109 -10.08 9.04 -10.39
CA ASP A 109 -11.35 9.74 -10.61
C ASP A 109 -12.47 9.17 -9.71
N SER A 110 -13.67 9.74 -9.82
CA SER A 110 -14.84 9.30 -9.05
C SER A 110 -15.31 7.88 -9.36
N ASP A 111 -14.92 7.33 -10.51
CA ASP A 111 -15.21 5.95 -10.93
C ASP A 111 -14.08 4.99 -10.53
N LEU A 112 -13.13 5.49 -9.72
CA LEU A 112 -11.95 4.79 -9.24
C LEU A 112 -10.97 4.37 -10.35
N LYS A 113 -11.00 5.05 -11.51
CA LYS A 113 -10.02 4.84 -12.57
C LYS A 113 -8.77 5.66 -12.29
N CYS A 114 -7.63 5.04 -12.51
CA CYS A 114 -6.35 5.72 -12.35
C CYS A 114 -6.10 6.75 -13.43
N LEU A 115 -5.62 7.91 -13.01
CA LEU A 115 -5.20 8.97 -13.92
C LEU A 115 -3.75 8.70 -14.35
N THR A 116 -3.57 8.12 -15.54
CA THR A 116 -2.33 7.50 -16.08
C THR A 116 -1.06 8.33 -15.98
N PHE A 117 -1.14 9.62 -15.72
CA PHE A 117 -0.03 10.55 -15.52
C PHE A 117 0.41 10.67 -14.03
N THR A 118 0.04 9.72 -13.16
CA THR A 118 0.34 9.79 -11.71
C THR A 118 1.18 8.60 -11.21
N LEU A 119 2.13 8.91 -10.32
CA LEU A 119 3.08 7.98 -9.71
C LEU A 119 2.36 6.96 -8.80
N GLY A 120 2.00 5.82 -9.39
CA GLY A 120 1.27 4.75 -8.69
C GLY A 120 0.22 4.05 -9.54
N CYS A 121 -0.15 4.63 -10.70
CA CYS A 121 -1.06 3.95 -11.63
C CYS A 121 -0.46 2.68 -12.25
N GLU A 122 0.87 2.61 -12.34
CA GLU A 122 1.59 1.60 -13.12
C GLU A 122 1.41 0.17 -12.57
N ASN A 123 1.10 0.05 -11.28
CA ASN A 123 1.05 -1.22 -10.56
C ASN A 123 -0.34 -1.55 -9.98
N ILE A 124 -1.39 -0.86 -10.41
CA ILE A 124 -2.74 -1.09 -9.88
C ILE A 124 -3.37 -2.34 -10.48
N ASN A 125 -3.90 -3.19 -9.60
CA ASN A 125 -4.68 -4.36 -9.96
C ASN A 125 -6.16 -4.13 -9.67
N TYR A 126 -7.01 -4.35 -10.67
CA TYR A 126 -8.47 -4.30 -10.54
C TYR A 126 -9.01 -5.72 -10.48
N ARG A 127 -9.71 -6.06 -9.40
CA ARG A 127 -10.37 -7.36 -9.23
C ARG A 127 -11.88 -7.15 -9.10
N ASN A 128 -12.62 -7.62 -10.10
CA ASN A 128 -14.07 -7.58 -10.08
C ASN A 128 -14.62 -8.97 -9.71
N PHE A 129 -15.32 -9.06 -8.58
CA PHE A 129 -15.87 -10.32 -8.08
C PHE A 129 -17.29 -10.62 -8.60
N LEU A 130 -17.87 -9.78 -9.47
CA LEU A 130 -19.21 -9.99 -10.04
C LEU A 130 -19.26 -10.88 -11.28
N LYS A 131 -18.20 -11.61 -11.64
CA LYS A 131 -18.33 -12.69 -12.63
C LYS A 131 -18.94 -13.91 -11.95
N LYS A 132 -20.28 -14.01 -12.04
CA LYS A 132 -20.99 -15.29 -11.99
C LYS A 132 -20.78 -16.05 -13.29
#